data_AF-A0A5B7C6I3-F1
#
_entry.id   AF-A0A5B7C6I3-F1
#
_cell.length_a   1.000
_cell.length_b   1.000
_cell.length_c   1.000
_cell.angle_alpha   90.00
_cell.angle_beta   90.00
_cell.angle_gamma   90.00
#
_symmetry.space_group_name_H-M   'P 1'
#
loop_
_entity.id
_entity.type
_entity.pdbx_description
1 polymer ?
#
loop_
_entity_poly.entity_id
_entity_poly.type
_entity_poly.pdbx_seq_one_letter_code
_entity_poly.pdbx_strand_id
1 'polypeptide(L)'
;MVSNSKVMQEVENFVVPRYRKEKNIEGKTPLMIFNEEHEKLVTSEGQWMRGMANSCIVAASLVAIVVFAAAIAVPGGNSHDGLPIFFKEMAFKIFAILDALALFSSLSSVLSFLSVLTSRYAAIDFLYDLPKRLIIGLVNLFISVTCMVIAFSAALYLVFGQGKAWVLITVATFACLPVTLFVLLQFPLIRNMIKSTYGPSIFRKPSERILLD
;
A
#
# COMPACT_ATOMS: atom_id res chain seq x y z
N MET A 1 -14.76 5.69 3.20
CA MET A 1 -15.10 6.32 1.90
C MET A 1 -15.84 5.39 0.93
N VAL A 2 -15.23 4.30 0.42
CA VAL A 2 -15.93 3.36 -0.48
C VAL A 2 -17.14 2.70 0.19
N SER A 3 -17.07 2.44 1.50
CA SER A 3 -18.20 1.90 2.26
C SER A 3 -19.39 2.85 2.31
N ASN A 4 -19.19 4.18 2.47
CA ASN A 4 -20.30 5.12 2.64
C ASN A 4 -21.02 5.42 1.33
N SER A 5 -20.29 5.53 0.20
CA SER A 5 -20.95 5.68 -1.10
C SER A 5 -21.73 4.42 -1.48
N LYS A 6 -21.17 3.24 -1.16
CA LYS A 6 -21.84 1.94 -1.38
C LYS A 6 -23.07 1.79 -0.49
N VAL A 7 -22.99 2.20 0.78
CA VAL A 7 -24.14 2.25 1.71
C VAL A 7 -25.24 3.16 1.18
N MET A 8 -24.93 4.37 0.71
CA MET A 8 -25.94 5.27 0.16
C MET A 8 -26.60 4.69 -1.09
N GLN A 9 -25.80 4.14 -2.02
CA GLN A 9 -26.32 3.49 -3.23
C GLN A 9 -27.23 2.29 -2.90
N GLU A 10 -26.87 1.55 -1.86
CA GLU A 10 -27.61 0.38 -1.42
C GLU A 10 -28.90 0.76 -0.71
N VAL A 11 -28.88 1.79 0.16
CA VAL A 11 -30.08 2.39 0.76
C VAL A 11 -31.00 2.96 -0.31
N GLU A 12 -30.48 3.67 -1.32
CA GLU A 12 -31.27 4.15 -2.45
C GLU A 12 -31.99 3.02 -3.19
N ASN A 13 -31.36 1.84 -3.30
CA ASN A 13 -31.97 0.67 -3.96
C ASN A 13 -33.16 0.08 -3.18
N PHE A 14 -33.24 0.28 -1.86
CA PHE A 14 -34.40 -0.12 -1.05
C PHE A 14 -35.51 0.94 -1.02
N VAL A 15 -35.19 2.19 -1.38
CA VAL A 15 -36.14 3.31 -1.37
C VAL A 15 -36.86 3.42 -2.71
N VAL A 16 -38.20 3.53 -2.68
CA VAL A 16 -39.04 3.76 -3.86
C VAL A 16 -38.51 4.97 -4.64
N PRO A 17 -38.34 4.91 -5.98
CA PRO A 17 -37.65 5.96 -6.76
C PRO A 17 -38.16 7.38 -6.53
N ARG A 18 -39.45 7.54 -6.19
CA ARG A 18 -40.08 8.83 -5.90
C ARG A 18 -39.47 9.52 -4.68
N TYR A 19 -39.17 8.77 -3.61
CA TYR A 19 -38.66 9.30 -2.35
C TYR A 19 -37.16 9.68 -2.40
N ARG A 20 -36.40 9.25 -3.42
CA ARG A 20 -34.95 9.57 -3.53
C ARG A 20 -34.66 11.05 -3.73
N LYS A 21 -35.59 11.77 -4.36
CA LYS A 21 -35.47 13.21 -4.66
C LYS A 21 -36.43 14.07 -3.84
N GLU A 22 -37.28 13.45 -3.00
CA GLU A 22 -38.17 14.19 -2.14
C GLU A 22 -37.37 14.96 -1.09
N LYS A 23 -37.86 16.17 -0.81
CA LYS A 23 -37.25 17.07 0.15
C LYS A 23 -38.03 16.98 1.45
N ASN A 24 -37.32 16.97 2.56
CA ASN A 24 -37.95 17.11 3.87
C ASN A 24 -38.51 18.54 4.06
N ILE A 25 -39.12 18.80 5.22
CA ILE A 25 -39.64 20.11 5.61
C ILE A 25 -38.58 21.24 5.60
N GLU A 26 -37.29 20.89 5.67
CA GLU A 26 -36.15 21.82 5.59
C GLU A 26 -35.63 21.99 4.15
N GLY A 27 -36.27 21.37 3.15
CA GLY A 27 -35.85 21.46 1.75
C GLY A 27 -34.64 20.57 1.38
N LYS A 28 -34.20 19.68 2.27
CA LYS A 28 -33.05 18.78 2.09
C LYS A 28 -33.47 17.43 1.52
N THR A 29 -32.69 16.91 0.57
CA THR A 29 -32.88 15.53 0.05
C THR A 29 -32.18 14.51 0.96
N PRO A 30 -32.55 13.22 0.90
CA PRO A 30 -31.86 12.16 1.65
C PRO A 30 -30.34 12.15 1.42
N LEU A 31 -29.88 12.45 0.19
CA LEU A 31 -28.46 12.55 -0.14
C LEU A 31 -27.76 13.72 0.56
N MET A 32 -28.44 14.88 0.68
CA MET A 32 -27.90 16.03 1.39
C MET A 32 -27.75 15.74 2.87
N ILE A 33 -28.77 15.13 3.49
CA ILE A 33 -28.75 14.74 4.92
C ILE A 33 -27.63 13.71 5.17
N PHE A 34 -27.51 12.70 4.30
CA PHE A 34 -26.45 11.70 4.41
C PHE A 34 -25.05 12.33 4.31
N ASN A 35 -24.82 13.22 3.34
CA ASN A 35 -23.53 13.89 3.20
C ASN A 35 -23.22 14.81 4.39
N GLU A 36 -24.21 15.51 4.94
CA GLU A 36 -24.04 16.42 6.09
C GLU A 36 -23.71 15.64 7.38
N GLU A 37 -24.43 14.55 7.66
CA GLU A 37 -24.16 13.67 8.81
C GLU A 37 -22.81 12.95 8.69
N HIS A 38 -22.40 12.56 7.49
CA HIS A 38 -21.15 11.84 7.25
C HIS A 38 -19.96 12.73 6.86
N GLU A 39 -20.12 14.05 6.78
CA GLU A 39 -19.07 14.99 6.37
C GLU A 39 -17.84 14.90 7.26
N LYS A 40 -18.04 14.89 8.58
CA LYS A 40 -16.97 14.79 9.60
C LYS A 40 -16.18 13.49 9.46
N LEU A 41 -16.86 12.39 9.16
CA LEU A 41 -16.22 11.09 8.98
C LEU A 41 -15.38 11.08 7.72
N VAL A 42 -15.92 11.55 6.58
CA VAL A 42 -15.19 11.61 5.31
C VAL A 42 -13.95 12.51 5.41
N THR A 43 -14.07 13.66 6.08
CA THR A 43 -12.93 14.55 6.31
C THR A 43 -11.88 13.92 7.23
N SER A 44 -12.28 13.28 8.33
CA SER A 44 -11.35 12.58 9.24
C SER A 44 -10.62 11.42 8.56
N GLU A 45 -11.32 10.63 7.75
CA GLU A 45 -10.73 9.51 6.98
C GLU A 45 -9.75 10.04 5.94
N GLY A 46 -10.12 11.10 5.21
CA GLY A 46 -9.25 11.73 4.23
C GLY A 46 -7.98 12.32 4.86
N GLN A 47 -8.07 12.89 6.06
CA GLN A 47 -6.91 13.35 6.83
C GLN A 47 -6.03 12.19 7.29
N TRP A 48 -6.62 11.12 7.81
CA TRP A 48 -5.89 9.92 8.22
C TRP A 48 -5.13 9.28 7.05
N MET A 49 -5.77 9.14 5.87
CA MET A 49 -5.12 8.62 4.67
C MET A 49 -3.93 9.49 4.22
N ARG A 50 -4.04 10.82 4.33
CA ARG A 50 -2.93 11.74 4.03
C ARG A 50 -1.78 11.60 5.02
N GLY A 51 -2.08 11.50 6.32
CA GLY A 51 -1.07 11.26 7.35
C GLY A 51 -0.30 9.97 7.12
N MET A 52 -1.02 8.90 6.75
CA MET A 52 -0.42 7.63 6.35
C MET A 52 0.44 7.77 5.09
N ALA A 53 -0.10 8.36 4.01
CA ALA A 53 0.63 8.55 2.76
C ALA A 53 1.93 9.34 2.98
N ASN A 54 1.90 10.40 3.77
CA ASN A 54 3.10 11.18 4.09
C ASN A 54 4.16 10.35 4.85
N SER A 55 3.73 9.59 5.85
CA SER A 55 4.62 8.70 6.61
C SER A 55 5.23 7.61 5.72
N CYS A 56 4.44 7.04 4.82
CA CYS A 56 4.91 6.02 3.88
C CYS A 56 5.81 6.58 2.78
N ILE A 57 5.62 7.84 2.34
CA ILE A 57 6.58 8.53 1.45
C ILE A 57 7.94 8.60 2.13
N VAL A 58 8.00 9.06 3.38
CA VAL A 58 9.26 9.13 4.12
C VAL A 58 9.92 7.76 4.22
N ALA A 59 9.16 6.72 4.59
CA ALA A 59 9.68 5.36 4.67
C ALA A 59 10.18 4.84 3.31
N ALA A 60 9.42 5.04 2.24
CA ALA A 60 9.80 4.65 0.88
C ALA A 60 11.05 5.39 0.41
N SER A 61 11.11 6.71 0.60
CA SER A 61 12.28 7.52 0.28
C SER A 61 13.53 7.03 1.02
N LEU A 62 13.41 6.69 2.31
CA LEU A 62 14.52 6.11 3.07
C LEU A 62 15.00 4.78 2.46
N VAL A 63 14.08 3.89 2.10
CA VAL A 63 14.42 2.64 1.40
C VAL A 63 15.13 2.93 0.08
N ALA A 64 14.60 3.85 -0.74
CA ALA A 64 15.21 4.21 -2.02
C ALA A 64 16.65 4.74 -1.85
N ILE A 65 16.90 5.58 -0.84
CA ILE A 65 18.22 6.12 -0.54
C ILE A 65 19.19 5.00 -0.14
N VAL A 66 18.77 4.10 0.76
CA VAL A 66 19.61 2.98 1.23
C VAL A 66 19.99 2.06 0.09
N VAL A 67 19.02 1.68 -0.74
CA VAL A 67 19.21 0.78 -1.89
C VAL A 67 20.08 1.45 -2.96
N PHE A 68 19.83 2.73 -3.27
CA PHE A 68 20.68 3.51 -4.18
C PHE A 68 22.13 3.61 -3.71
N ALA A 69 22.34 3.85 -2.41
CA ALA A 69 23.67 3.88 -1.83
C ALA A 69 24.37 2.51 -1.95
N ALA A 70 23.64 1.41 -1.74
CA ALA A 70 24.16 0.06 -1.91
C ALA A 70 24.52 -0.26 -3.38
N ALA A 71 23.75 0.25 -4.34
CA ALA A 71 24.04 0.11 -5.77
C ALA A 71 25.40 0.75 -6.16
N ILE A 72 25.73 1.89 -5.56
CA ILE A 72 26.99 2.61 -5.81
C ILE A 72 28.13 2.01 -4.98
N ALA A 73 27.86 1.64 -3.73
CA ALA A 73 28.80 1.00 -2.83
C ALA A 73 28.79 -0.53 -3.01
N VAL A 74 29.12 -0.96 -4.22
CA VAL A 74 29.03 -2.36 -4.65
C VAL A 74 29.80 -3.30 -3.69
N PRO A 75 29.20 -4.40 -3.21
CA PRO A 75 29.86 -5.34 -2.31
C PRO A 75 31.15 -5.87 -2.93
N GLY A 76 32.26 -5.80 -2.17
CA GLY A 76 33.58 -6.24 -2.64
C GLY A 76 34.37 -5.19 -3.45
N GLY A 77 33.76 -4.08 -3.86
CA GLY A 77 34.43 -3.05 -4.66
C GLY A 77 34.72 -3.45 -6.11
N ASN A 78 35.55 -2.66 -6.78
CA ASN A 78 35.90 -2.82 -8.19
C ASN A 78 37.33 -3.37 -8.34
N SER A 79 37.53 -4.28 -9.28
CA SER A 79 38.84 -4.69 -9.78
C SER A 79 39.55 -3.57 -10.53
N HIS A 80 40.83 -3.76 -10.85
CA HIS A 80 41.63 -2.84 -11.66
C HIS A 80 41.01 -2.47 -13.03
N ASP A 81 40.16 -3.35 -13.57
CA ASP A 81 39.43 -3.13 -14.83
C ASP A 81 38.10 -2.36 -14.66
N GLY A 82 37.77 -1.91 -13.45
CA GLY A 82 36.51 -1.23 -13.12
C GLY A 82 35.30 -2.14 -12.95
N LEU A 83 35.47 -3.46 -13.13
CA LEU A 83 34.40 -4.45 -12.94
C LEU A 83 34.27 -4.86 -11.45
N PRO A 84 33.04 -5.09 -10.96
CA PRO A 84 32.84 -5.61 -9.61
C PRO A 84 33.58 -6.93 -9.37
N ILE A 85 34.29 -7.04 -8.25
CA ILE A 85 35.12 -8.22 -7.95
C ILE A 85 34.29 -9.51 -7.94
N PHE A 86 33.04 -9.44 -7.48
CA PHE A 86 32.12 -10.58 -7.43
C PHE A 86 31.20 -10.71 -8.65
N PHE A 87 31.48 -10.05 -9.78
CA PHE A 87 30.58 -10.03 -10.95
C PHE A 87 30.18 -11.42 -11.48
N LYS A 88 31.06 -12.42 -11.33
CA LYS A 88 30.81 -13.81 -11.76
C LYS A 88 29.96 -14.61 -10.77
N GLU A 89 29.85 -14.16 -9.52
CA GLU A 89 29.10 -14.84 -8.47
C GLU A 89 27.59 -14.72 -8.68
N MET A 90 26.87 -15.82 -8.45
CA MET A 90 25.41 -15.83 -8.58
C MET A 90 24.76 -14.88 -7.57
N ALA A 91 25.29 -14.82 -6.34
CA ALA A 91 24.81 -13.92 -5.30
C ALA A 91 24.94 -12.44 -5.70
N PHE A 92 25.94 -12.08 -6.50
CA PHE A 92 26.10 -10.72 -7.02
C PHE A 92 25.02 -10.33 -8.03
N LYS A 93 24.69 -11.25 -8.95
CA LYS A 93 23.60 -11.04 -9.90
C LYS A 93 22.26 -10.90 -9.19
N ILE A 94 22.01 -11.73 -8.18
CA ILE A 94 20.81 -11.63 -7.33
C ILE A 94 20.77 -10.29 -6.61
N PHE A 95 21.88 -9.88 -5.98
CA PHE A 95 22.00 -8.57 -5.34
C PHE A 95 21.61 -7.44 -6.30
N ALA A 96 22.26 -7.35 -7.47
CA ALA A 96 22.02 -6.26 -8.42
C ALA A 96 20.57 -6.21 -8.94
N ILE A 97 19.97 -7.36 -9.24
CA ILE A 97 18.57 -7.43 -9.72
C ILE A 97 17.61 -6.99 -8.61
N LEU A 98 17.78 -7.50 -7.39
CA LEU A 98 16.87 -7.19 -6.29
C LEU A 98 17.03 -5.77 -5.77
N ASP A 99 18.25 -5.23 -5.79
CA ASP A 99 18.54 -3.84 -5.47
C ASP A 99 17.82 -2.90 -6.47
N ALA A 100 17.94 -3.16 -7.77
CA ALA A 100 17.20 -2.41 -8.79
C ALA A 100 15.66 -2.51 -8.60
N LEU A 101 15.13 -3.72 -8.37
CA LEU A 101 13.70 -3.91 -8.12
C LEU A 101 13.23 -3.19 -6.86
N ALA A 102 14.02 -3.20 -5.79
CA ALA A 102 13.73 -2.47 -4.57
C ALA A 102 13.67 -0.97 -4.82
N LEU A 103 14.63 -0.42 -5.58
CA LEU A 103 14.70 1.01 -5.92
C LEU A 103 13.47 1.45 -6.73
N PHE A 104 13.20 0.79 -7.86
CA PHE A 104 12.10 1.16 -8.75
C PHE A 104 10.73 0.99 -8.09
N SER A 105 10.55 -0.08 -7.31
CA SER A 105 9.32 -0.31 -6.56
C SER A 105 9.13 0.76 -5.47
N SER A 106 10.20 1.16 -4.78
CA SER A 106 10.13 2.25 -3.81
C SER A 106 9.73 3.59 -4.45
N LEU A 107 10.36 3.94 -5.59
CA LEU A 107 10.02 5.16 -6.32
C LEU A 107 8.56 5.17 -6.81
N SER A 108 8.09 4.02 -7.30
CA SER A 108 6.69 3.83 -7.70
C SER A 108 5.73 3.97 -6.51
N SER A 109 6.14 3.52 -5.33
CA SER A 109 5.41 3.70 -4.07
C SER A 109 5.31 5.18 -3.68
N VAL A 110 6.43 5.91 -3.72
CA VAL A 110 6.47 7.37 -3.49
C VAL A 110 5.52 8.10 -4.42
N LEU A 111 5.54 7.82 -5.72
CA LEU A 111 4.64 8.45 -6.71
C LEU A 111 3.15 8.15 -6.42
N SER A 112 2.86 6.93 -5.97
CA SER A 112 1.50 6.51 -5.63
C SER A 112 0.99 7.26 -4.40
N PHE A 113 1.80 7.40 -3.35
CA PHE A 113 1.45 8.17 -2.15
C PHE A 113 1.42 9.67 -2.40
N LEU A 114 2.32 10.20 -3.23
CA LEU A 114 2.31 11.60 -3.64
C LEU A 114 1.03 11.92 -4.40
N SER A 115 0.58 11.01 -5.27
CA SER A 115 -0.73 11.14 -5.94
C SER A 115 -1.88 11.24 -4.95
N VAL A 116 -1.83 10.51 -3.82
CA VAL A 116 -2.83 10.60 -2.75
C VAL A 116 -2.82 11.97 -2.06
N LEU A 117 -1.63 12.55 -1.83
CA LEU A 117 -1.50 13.88 -1.22
C LEU A 117 -1.97 15.01 -2.16
N THR A 118 -1.61 14.91 -3.44
CA THR A 118 -1.88 15.92 -4.49
C THR A 118 -3.33 15.92 -4.97
N SER A 119 -4.09 14.84 -4.74
CA SER A 119 -5.49 14.68 -5.17
C SER A 119 -6.49 15.73 -4.64
N ARG A 120 -6.08 16.71 -3.82
CA ARG A 120 -7.01 17.71 -3.23
C ARG A 120 -7.53 18.75 -4.22
N TYR A 121 -7.17 18.72 -5.51
CA TYR A 121 -7.49 19.83 -6.43
C TYR A 121 -8.55 19.53 -7.51
N ALA A 122 -9.10 18.31 -7.61
CA ALA A 122 -10.16 18.05 -8.58
C ALA A 122 -11.10 16.91 -8.14
N ALA A 123 -12.38 17.27 -8.01
CA ALA A 123 -13.59 16.46 -8.15
C ALA A 123 -13.80 15.24 -7.21
N ILE A 124 -15.04 15.15 -6.77
CA ILE A 124 -15.64 14.16 -5.87
C ILE A 124 -15.50 12.72 -6.41
N ASP A 125 -15.15 12.53 -7.69
CA ASP A 125 -14.85 11.24 -8.31
C ASP A 125 -13.44 10.71 -8.00
N PHE A 126 -12.47 11.57 -7.67
CA PHE A 126 -11.11 11.11 -7.31
C PHE A 126 -11.04 10.40 -5.96
N LEU A 127 -12.05 10.62 -5.11
CA LEU A 127 -12.20 10.01 -3.80
C LEU A 127 -12.31 8.47 -3.87
N TYR A 128 -12.85 7.92 -4.96
CA TYR A 128 -12.96 6.46 -5.14
C TYR A 128 -11.65 5.82 -5.61
N ASP A 129 -10.81 6.55 -6.35
CA ASP A 129 -9.51 6.09 -6.83
C ASP A 129 -8.39 6.31 -5.79
N LEU A 130 -8.61 7.20 -4.83
CA LEU A 130 -7.70 7.48 -3.72
C LEU A 130 -7.30 6.24 -2.91
N PRO A 131 -8.22 5.41 -2.41
CA PRO A 131 -7.87 4.19 -1.67
C PRO A 131 -7.13 3.19 -2.56
N LYS A 132 -7.45 3.10 -3.86
CA LYS A 132 -6.74 2.18 -4.77
C LYS A 132 -5.28 2.58 -4.95
N ARG A 133 -5.00 3.88 -5.16
CA ARG A 133 -3.62 4.40 -5.24
C ARG A 133 -2.86 4.17 -3.94
N LEU A 134 -3.52 4.31 -2.80
CA LEU A 134 -2.94 3.99 -1.49
C LEU A 134 -2.58 2.49 -1.38
N ILE A 135 -3.48 1.57 -1.80
CA ILE A 135 -3.18 0.12 -1.84
C ILE A 135 -1.97 -0.16 -2.72
N ILE A 136 -1.95 0.36 -3.95
CA ILE A 136 -0.85 0.15 -4.90
C ILE A 136 0.48 0.64 -4.31
N GLY A 137 0.46 1.81 -3.66
CA GLY A 137 1.63 2.35 -2.96
C GLY A 137 2.13 1.43 -1.85
N LEU A 138 1.24 0.92 -1.00
CA LEU A 138 1.60 0.00 0.10
C LEU A 138 2.14 -1.35 -0.41
N VAL A 139 1.55 -1.89 -1.48
CA VAL A 139 2.04 -3.14 -2.11
C VAL A 139 3.45 -2.95 -2.68
N ASN A 140 3.69 -1.86 -3.40
CA ASN A 140 5.02 -1.54 -3.91
C ASN A 140 6.04 -1.32 -2.78
N LEU A 141 5.64 -0.65 -1.70
CA LEU A 141 6.51 -0.48 -0.54
C LEU A 141 6.90 -1.83 0.08
N PHE A 142 5.95 -2.77 0.17
CA PHE A 142 6.21 -4.11 0.69
C PHE A 142 7.18 -4.90 -0.18
N ILE A 143 6.96 -4.88 -1.50
CA ILE A 143 7.86 -5.52 -2.47
C ILE A 143 9.26 -4.92 -2.34
N SER A 144 9.36 -3.59 -2.26
CA SER A 144 10.62 -2.88 -2.10
C SER A 144 11.40 -3.29 -0.85
N VAL A 145 10.75 -3.28 0.32
CA VAL A 145 11.38 -3.69 1.59
C VAL A 145 11.83 -5.15 1.52
N THR A 146 11.01 -6.04 0.96
CA THR A 146 11.34 -7.46 0.83
C THR A 146 12.55 -7.66 -0.08
N CYS A 147 12.57 -7.02 -1.25
CA CYS A 147 13.70 -7.05 -2.17
C CYS A 147 14.97 -6.47 -1.54
N MET A 148 14.87 -5.36 -0.81
CA MET A 148 15.99 -4.74 -0.08
C MET A 148 16.59 -5.71 0.94
N VAL A 149 15.76 -6.41 1.73
CA VAL A 149 16.23 -7.38 2.73
C VAL A 149 16.96 -8.54 2.07
N ILE A 150 16.45 -9.06 0.95
CA ILE A 150 17.12 -10.17 0.22
C ILE A 150 18.41 -9.67 -0.45
N ALA A 151 18.42 -8.47 -1.04
CA ALA A 151 19.61 -7.86 -1.61
C ALA A 151 20.70 -7.67 -0.54
N PHE A 152 20.35 -7.10 0.61
CA PHE A 152 21.27 -6.94 1.73
C PHE A 152 21.80 -8.29 2.24
N SER A 153 20.96 -9.31 2.28
CA SER A 153 21.36 -10.68 2.62
C SER A 153 22.39 -11.24 1.64
N ALA A 154 22.17 -11.04 0.34
CA ALA A 154 23.10 -11.44 -0.71
C ALA A 154 24.44 -10.66 -0.62
N ALA A 155 24.39 -9.36 -0.33
CA ALA A 155 25.58 -8.54 -0.10
C ALA A 155 26.40 -9.04 1.11
N LEU A 156 25.75 -9.34 2.24
CA LEU A 156 26.44 -9.89 3.42
C LEU A 156 27.01 -11.29 3.14
N TYR A 157 26.32 -12.11 2.37
CA TYR A 157 26.85 -13.41 1.93
C TYR A 157 28.09 -13.25 1.04
N LEU A 158 28.12 -12.27 0.13
CA LEU A 158 29.31 -12.01 -0.69
C LEU A 158 30.51 -11.55 0.14
N VAL A 159 30.28 -10.67 1.12
CA VAL A 159 31.36 -10.08 1.92
C VAL A 159 31.88 -11.03 3.00
N PHE A 160 30.99 -11.77 3.67
CA PHE A 160 31.34 -12.58 4.86
C PHE A 160 31.10 -14.08 4.69
N GLY A 161 30.38 -14.50 3.65
CA GLY A 161 29.84 -15.85 3.49
C GLY A 161 30.81 -16.88 2.93
N GLN A 162 32.04 -16.51 2.55
CA GLN A 162 33.06 -17.49 2.18
C GLN A 162 33.46 -18.35 3.40
N GLY A 163 32.73 -19.45 3.61
CA GLY A 163 33.03 -20.51 4.58
C GLY A 163 32.38 -20.39 5.97
N LYS A 164 31.47 -19.42 6.23
CA LYS A 164 30.91 -19.18 7.58
C LYS A 164 29.38 -19.19 7.61
N ALA A 165 28.80 -20.35 7.93
CA ALA A 165 27.35 -20.54 8.07
C ALA A 165 26.69 -19.64 9.13
N TRP A 166 27.44 -19.16 10.13
CA TRP A 166 26.91 -18.26 11.17
C TRP A 166 26.43 -16.91 10.62
N VAL A 167 27.00 -16.43 9.51
CA VAL A 167 26.58 -15.19 8.84
C VAL A 167 25.15 -15.33 8.32
N LEU A 168 24.81 -16.47 7.71
CA LEU A 168 23.46 -16.74 7.21
C LEU A 168 22.42 -16.76 8.34
N ILE A 169 22.77 -17.30 9.52
CA ILE A 169 21.89 -17.35 10.68
C ILE A 169 21.62 -15.92 11.21
N THR A 170 22.65 -15.09 11.31
CA THR A 170 22.51 -13.69 11.74
C THR A 170 21.68 -12.89 10.75
N VAL A 171 21.95 -13.06 9.44
CA VAL A 171 21.18 -12.43 8.36
C VAL A 171 19.70 -12.82 8.42
N ALA A 172 19.41 -14.12 8.56
CA ALA A 172 18.03 -14.62 8.65
C ALA A 172 17.29 -14.07 9.88
N THR A 173 17.98 -13.94 11.01
CA THR A 173 17.41 -13.39 12.25
C THR A 173 17.08 -11.91 12.09
N PHE A 174 17.99 -11.12 11.52
CA PHE A 174 17.77 -9.69 11.29
C PHE A 174 16.75 -9.41 10.19
N ALA A 175 16.67 -10.25 9.15
CA ALA A 175 15.67 -10.16 8.09
C ALA A 175 14.24 -10.40 8.61
N CYS A 176 14.08 -11.26 9.62
CA CYS A 176 12.77 -11.61 10.17
C CYS A 176 12.08 -10.43 10.86
N LEU A 177 12.83 -9.56 11.54
CA LEU A 177 12.32 -8.42 12.30
C LEU A 177 11.54 -7.38 11.45
N PRO A 178 12.11 -6.78 10.40
CA PRO A 178 11.40 -5.81 9.58
C PRO A 178 10.27 -6.46 8.79
N VAL A 179 10.42 -7.71 8.33
CA VAL A 179 9.37 -8.44 7.61
C VAL A 179 8.17 -8.73 8.52
N THR A 180 8.40 -9.23 9.73
CA THR A 180 7.32 -9.50 10.69
C THR A 180 6.63 -8.23 11.15
N LEU A 181 7.38 -7.16 11.46
CA LEU A 181 6.81 -5.86 11.79
C LEU A 181 5.96 -5.30 10.65
N PHE A 182 6.44 -5.39 9.41
CA PHE A 182 5.70 -4.90 8.26
C PHE A 182 4.44 -5.73 8.01
N VAL A 183 4.50 -7.06 8.10
CA VAL A 183 3.32 -7.93 7.99
C VAL A 183 2.31 -7.61 9.09
N LEU A 184 2.73 -7.48 10.35
CA LEU A 184 1.83 -7.18 11.46
C LEU A 184 1.13 -5.83 11.32
N LEU A 185 1.82 -4.81 10.80
CA LEU A 185 1.26 -3.46 10.68
C LEU A 185 0.45 -3.28 9.39
N GLN A 186 0.94 -3.78 8.25
CA GLN A 186 0.38 -3.49 6.93
C GLN A 186 -0.69 -4.48 6.50
N PHE A 187 -0.58 -5.76 6.90
CA PHE A 187 -1.59 -6.76 6.57
C PHE A 187 -2.99 -6.41 7.09
N PRO A 188 -3.20 -6.01 8.37
CA PRO A 188 -4.53 -5.63 8.82
C PRO A 188 -5.05 -4.37 8.11
N LEU A 189 -4.17 -3.40 7.81
CA LEU A 189 -4.52 -2.18 7.07
C LEU A 189 -5.00 -2.50 5.66
N ILE A 190 -4.19 -3.23 4.88
CA ILE A 190 -4.51 -3.63 3.51
C ILE A 190 -5.77 -4.50 3.49
N ARG A 191 -5.87 -5.49 4.40
CA ARG A 191 -7.05 -6.36 4.49
C ARG A 191 -8.32 -5.56 4.78
N ASN A 192 -8.28 -4.65 5.73
CA ASN A 192 -9.43 -3.82 6.08
C ASN A 192 -9.82 -2.89 4.93
N MET A 193 -8.83 -2.32 4.22
CA MET A 193 -9.08 -1.47 3.05
C MET A 193 -9.66 -2.25 1.87
N ILE A 194 -9.13 -3.45 1.58
CA ILE A 194 -9.67 -4.34 0.54
C ILE A 194 -11.08 -4.77 0.90
N LYS A 195 -11.34 -5.19 2.15
CA LYS A 195 -12.68 -5.56 2.60
C LYS A 195 -13.65 -4.37 2.54
N SER A 196 -13.21 -3.17 2.87
CA SER A 196 -14.04 -1.96 2.74
C SER A 196 -14.30 -1.56 1.29
N THR A 197 -13.37 -1.85 0.36
CA THR A 197 -13.46 -1.44 -1.04
C THR A 197 -14.21 -2.47 -1.89
N TYR A 198 -13.88 -3.75 -1.71
CA TYR A 198 -14.35 -4.88 -2.52
C TYR A 198 -15.26 -5.85 -1.76
N GLY A 199 -15.50 -5.63 -0.46
CA GLY A 199 -16.31 -6.55 0.35
C GLY A 199 -17.78 -6.65 -0.08
N PRO A 200 -18.45 -7.73 0.37
CA PRO A 200 -19.87 -7.98 0.09
C PRO A 200 -20.73 -6.82 0.61
N SER A 201 -21.83 -6.57 -0.09
CA SER A 201 -22.74 -5.47 0.20
C SER A 201 -23.36 -5.63 1.61
N ILE A 202 -23.55 -4.51 2.31
CA ILE A 202 -23.88 -4.52 3.75
C ILE A 202 -25.32 -5.01 3.97
N PHE A 203 -26.19 -4.81 2.99
CA PHE A 203 -27.54 -5.31 3.00
C PHE A 203 -27.63 -6.60 2.20
N ARG A 204 -27.34 -7.73 2.87
CA ARG A 204 -27.75 -9.04 2.38
C ARG A 204 -29.27 -9.02 2.20
N LYS A 205 -29.75 -9.03 0.94
CA LYS A 205 -31.18 -9.19 0.63
C LYS A 205 -31.72 -10.40 1.41
N PRO A 206 -32.84 -10.27 2.16
CA PRO A 206 -33.59 -11.45 2.57
C PRO A 206 -33.99 -12.19 1.29
N SER A 207 -33.74 -13.50 1.22
CA SER A 207 -34.24 -14.29 0.10
C SER A 207 -35.76 -14.19 0.06
N GLU A 208 -36.32 -13.63 -1.01
CA GLU A 208 -37.75 -13.76 -1.25
C GLU A 208 -38.07 -15.24 -1.60
N ARG A 209 -38.94 -15.82 -0.78
CA ARG A 209 -39.73 -17.06 -0.92
C ARG A 209 -39.06 -18.38 -0.48
N ILE A 210 -39.55 -19.23 0.44
CA ILE A 210 -40.78 -19.34 1.28
C ILE A 210 -41.97 -18.53 0.81
N LEU A 211 -42.71 -19.04 -0.18
CA LEU A 211 -44.15 -18.87 -0.42
C LEU A 211 -44.44 -19.43 -1.82
N LEU A 212 -44.49 -20.76 -1.90
CA LEU A 212 -45.22 -21.56 -2.89
C LEU A 212 -45.58 -22.86 -2.16
N ASP A 213 -46.55 -22.77 -1.25
CA ASP A 213 -47.46 -23.85 -0.87
C ASP A 213 -48.85 -23.41 -1.32
#